data_AF-A0A349MQ88-F1
#
_entry.id   AF-A0A349MQ88-F1
#
_cell.length_a   1.000
_cell.length_b   1.000
_cell.length_c   1.000
_cell.angle_alpha   90.00
_cell.angle_beta   90.00
_cell.angle_gamma   90.00
#
_symmetry.space_group_name_H-M   'P 1'
#
loop_
_entity.id
_entity.type
_entity.pdbx_description
1 polymer ?
#
loop_
_entity_poly.entity_id
_entity_poly.type
_entity_poly.pdbx_seq_one_letter_code
_entity_poly.pdbx_strand_id
1 'polypeptide(L)' 'LAADLGYLGKNTNPTPQAAMKDVIERTVKAGCAAGILAFDETEAKKWLNEGATFVAVVGDGFLLSRGMDAIVRSFKGTE' A
#
# COMPACT_ATOMS: atom_id res chain seq x y z
N LEU A 1 -5.69 -9.95 -2.47
CA LEU A 1 -5.00 -10.46 -3.67
C LEU A 1 -3.84 -11.40 -3.33
N ALA A 2 -2.73 -10.94 -2.72
CA ALA A 2 -1.56 -11.80 -2.50
C ALA A 2 -1.87 -13.11 -1.74
N ALA A 3 -2.68 -13.06 -0.68
CA ALA A 3 -3.10 -14.24 0.06
C ALA A 3 -3.84 -15.28 -0.81
N ASP A 4 -4.73 -14.81 -1.68
CA ASP A 4 -5.51 -15.63 -2.62
C ASP A 4 -4.60 -16.29 -3.68
N LEU A 5 -3.49 -15.63 -4.03
CA LEU A 5 -2.44 -16.16 -4.89
C LEU A 5 -1.43 -17.07 -4.16
N GLY A 6 -1.65 -17.39 -2.89
CA GLY A 6 -0.72 -18.22 -2.07
C GLY A 6 0.47 -17.46 -1.46
N TYR A 7 0.44 -16.13 -1.49
CA TYR A 7 1.49 -15.22 -0.99
C TYR A 7 1.02 -14.43 0.23
N LEU A 8 0.47 -15.10 1.24
CA LEU A 8 0.00 -14.46 2.47
C LEU A 8 1.12 -13.62 3.11
N GLY A 9 0.85 -12.32 3.32
CA GLY A 9 1.81 -11.35 3.87
C GLY A 9 2.96 -10.95 2.93
N LYS A 10 3.02 -11.49 1.71
CA LYS A 10 4.13 -11.29 0.76
C LYS A 10 3.67 -10.46 -0.45
N ASN A 11 3.15 -9.26 -0.19
CA ASN A 11 2.58 -8.37 -1.20
C ASN A 11 3.61 -7.85 -2.22
N THR A 12 4.89 -7.77 -1.85
CA THR A 12 5.98 -7.26 -2.70
C THR A 12 6.55 -8.30 -3.65
N ASN A 13 6.08 -9.55 -3.60
CA ASN A 13 6.56 -10.59 -4.50
C ASN A 13 6.15 -10.32 -5.96
N PRO A 14 6.94 -10.80 -6.95
CA PRO A 14 6.68 -10.56 -8.36
C PRO A 14 5.28 -10.97 -8.81
N THR A 15 4.78 -12.12 -8.34
CA THR A 15 3.48 -12.67 -8.76
C THR A 15 2.29 -11.78 -8.34
N PRO A 16 2.11 -11.40 -7.05
CA PRO A 16 1.09 -10.42 -6.68
C PRO A 16 1.25 -9.05 -7.35
N GLN A 17 2.48 -8.57 -7.52
CA GLN A 17 2.74 -7.27 -8.14
C GLN A 17 2.34 -7.25 -9.63
N ALA A 18 2.67 -8.31 -10.37
CA ALA A 18 2.26 -8.44 -11.76
C ALA A 18 0.74 -8.54 -11.90
N ALA A 19 0.07 -9.31 -11.02
CA ALA A 19 -1.39 -9.41 -11.01
C ALA A 19 -2.06 -8.07 -10.71
N MET A 20 -1.51 -7.29 -9.77
CA MET A 20 -2.04 -5.98 -9.43
C MET A 20 -1.89 -4.99 -10.59
N LYS A 21 -0.73 -5.00 -11.26
CA LYS A 21 -0.50 -4.19 -12.46
C LYS A 21 -1.49 -4.52 -13.58
N ASP A 22 -1.72 -5.80 -13.88
CA ASP A 22 -2.71 -6.22 -14.88
C ASP A 22 -4.12 -5.69 -14.56
N VAL A 23 -4.54 -5.79 -13.30
CA VAL A 23 -5.85 -5.29 -12.85
C VAL A 23 -5.95 -3.77 -13.02
N ILE A 24 -4.91 -3.02 -12.65
CA ILE A 24 -4.88 -1.56 -12.82
C ILE A 24 -5.00 -1.19 -14.30
N GLU A 25 -4.16 -1.78 -15.16
CA GLU A 25 -4.16 -1.50 -16.60
C GLU A 25 -5.53 -1.79 -17.23
N ARG A 26 -6.15 -2.93 -16.91
CA ARG A 26 -7.47 -3.30 -17.43
C ARG A 26 -8.58 -2.39 -16.94
N THR A 27 -8.54 -2.00 -15.66
CA THR A 27 -9.55 -1.12 -15.05
C THR A 27 -9.54 0.25 -15.71
N VAL A 28 -8.35 0.82 -15.91
CA VAL A 28 -8.19 2.12 -16.61
C VAL A 28 -8.60 2.01 -18.08
N LYS A 29 -8.20 0.93 -18.78
CA LYS A 29 -8.62 0.67 -20.18
C LYS A 29 -10.14 0.57 -20.33
N ALA A 30 -10.84 0.12 -19.28
CA ALA A 30 -12.30 0.07 -19.26
C ALA A 30 -12.97 1.44 -18.96
N GLY A 31 -12.18 2.50 -18.74
CA GLY A 31 -12.69 3.83 -18.37
C GLY A 31 -13.06 3.95 -16.89
N CYS A 32 -12.71 2.97 -16.06
CA CYS A 32 -12.97 2.97 -14.62
C CYS A 32 -11.78 3.52 -13.84
N ALA A 33 -12.06 4.12 -12.68
CA ALA A 33 -11.01 4.52 -11.75
C ALA A 33 -10.36 3.28 -11.10
N ALA A 34 -9.04 3.15 -11.24
CA ALA A 34 -8.23 2.11 -10.60
C ALA A 34 -7.65 2.64 -9.28
N GLY A 35 -7.90 1.90 -8.19
CA GLY A 35 -7.51 2.26 -6.84
C GLY A 35 -6.65 1.22 -6.16
N ILE A 36 -5.71 1.66 -5.31
CA ILE A 36 -4.88 0.76 -4.51
C ILE A 36 -4.52 1.37 -3.15
N LEU A 37 -4.23 0.50 -2.17
CA LEU A 37 -3.69 0.86 -0.87
C LEU A 37 -2.19 0.55 -0.83
N ALA A 38 -1.38 1.57 -0.56
CA ALA A 38 0.08 1.46 -0.50
C ALA A 38 0.60 2.39 0.61
N PHE A 39 0.96 1.82 1.76
CA PHE A 39 1.42 2.60 2.93
C PHE A 39 2.90 3.00 2.86
N ASP A 40 3.66 2.42 1.93
CA ASP A 40 5.02 2.83 1.62
C ASP A 40 5.02 3.88 0.50
N GLU A 41 5.79 4.96 0.69
CA GLU A 41 5.83 6.07 -0.28
C GLU A 41 6.36 5.63 -1.65
N THR A 42 7.35 4.73 -1.68
CA THR A 42 7.94 4.24 -2.94
C THR A 42 6.92 3.40 -3.69
N GLU A 43 6.20 2.53 -2.98
CA GLU A 43 5.13 1.73 -3.57
C GLU A 43 3.95 2.60 -4.04
N ALA A 44 3.54 3.61 -3.27
CA ALA A 44 2.48 4.52 -3.68
C ALA A 44 2.84 5.28 -4.97
N LYS A 45 4.05 5.84 -5.05
CA LYS A 45 4.56 6.51 -6.26
C LYS A 45 4.65 5.55 -7.44
N LYS A 46 5.10 4.31 -7.22
CA LYS A 46 5.14 3.27 -8.25
C LYS A 46 3.74 3.06 -8.84
N TRP A 47 2.72 2.88 -8.01
CA TRP A 47 1.38 2.61 -8.52
C TRP A 47 0.75 3.79 -9.25
N LEU A 48 1.00 5.02 -8.81
CA LEU A 48 0.63 6.22 -9.56
C LEU A 48 1.28 6.23 -10.96
N ASN A 49 2.58 5.89 -11.04
CA ASN A 49 3.29 5.80 -12.31
C ASN A 49 2.81 4.64 -13.20
N GLU A 50 2.30 3.56 -12.61
CA GLU A 50 1.71 2.41 -13.33
C GLU A 50 0.24 2.60 -13.71
N GLY A 51 -0.34 3.78 -13.45
CA GLY A 51 -1.67 4.17 -13.92
C GLY A 51 -2.78 4.07 -12.89
N ALA A 52 -2.48 3.82 -11.61
CA ALA A 52 -3.48 3.96 -10.56
C ALA A 52 -3.99 5.41 -10.51
N THR A 53 -5.31 5.57 -10.51
CA THR A 53 -5.98 6.89 -10.56
C THR A 53 -6.23 7.47 -9.16
N PHE A 54 -6.23 6.63 -8.13
CA PHE A 54 -6.26 7.06 -6.74
C PHE A 54 -5.50 6.06 -5.86
N VAL A 55 -4.78 6.55 -4.86
CA VAL A 55 -3.96 5.72 -3.96
C VAL A 55 -4.21 6.11 -2.51
N ALA A 56 -4.60 5.15 -1.69
CA ALA A 56 -4.67 5.31 -0.24
C ALA A 56 -3.26 5.12 0.35
N VAL A 57 -2.64 6.23 0.75
CA VAL A 57 -1.23 6.27 1.19
C VAL A 57 -1.03 5.99 2.69
N VAL A 58 -2.11 6.00 3.49
CA VAL A 58 -2.06 5.77 4.93
C VAL A 58 -3.42 5.33 5.46
N GLY A 59 -3.44 4.64 6.60
CA GLY A 59 -4.65 4.38 7.39
C GLY A 59 -4.62 5.16 8.70
N ASP A 60 -5.80 5.61 9.16
CA ASP A 60 -5.97 6.35 10.42
C ASP A 60 -5.45 5.58 11.64
N GLY A 61 -5.78 4.29 11.77
CA GLY A 61 -5.30 3.43 12.86
C GLY A 61 -3.78 3.22 12.81
N PHE A 62 -3.21 3.12 11.61
CA PHE A 62 -1.75 3.04 11.44
C PHE A 62 -1.08 4.34 11.89
N LEU A 63 -1.61 5.48 11.45
CA LEU A 63 -1.11 6.80 11.83
C LEU A 63 -1.22 7.02 13.35
N LEU A 64 -2.37 6.69 13.93
CA LEU A 64 -2.64 6.82 15.36
C LEU A 64 -1.68 5.98 16.20
N SER A 65 -1.53 4.70 15.87
CA SER A 65 -0.63 3.79 16.59
C SER A 65 0.82 4.28 16.53
N ARG A 66 1.30 4.68 15.36
CA ARG A 66 2.68 5.20 15.19
C ARG A 66 2.90 6.52 15.92
N GLY A 67 1.91 7.41 15.90
CA GLY A 67 1.95 8.67 16.64
C GLY A 67 2.00 8.46 18.15
N MET A 68 1.15 7.57 18.69
CA MET A 68 1.16 7.19 20.10
C MET A 68 2.49 6.56 20.51
N ASP A 69 3.04 5.63 19.71
CA ASP A 69 4.34 5.01 19.96
C ASP A 69 5.46 6.05 20.02
N ALA A 70 5.46 7.03 19.10
CA ALA A 70 6.46 8.09 19.07
C ALA A 70 6.40 8.97 20.32
N ILE A 71 5.19 9.35 20.76
CA ILE A 71 4.98 10.11 21.99
C ILE A 71 5.48 9.30 23.18
N VAL A 72 5.03 8.05 23.36
CA VAL A 72 5.46 7.23 24.50
C VAL A 72 6.98 7.05 24.52
N ARG A 73 7.62 6.84 23.36
CA ARG A 73 9.09 6.75 23.26
C ARG A 73 9.80 8.02 23.71
N SER A 74 9.25 9.20 23.47
CA SER A 74 9.88 10.45 23.93
C SER A 74 9.86 10.61 25.45
N PHE A 75 9.00 9.88 26.17
CA PHE A 75 8.92 9.90 27.64
C PHE A 75 9.62 8.73 28.31
N LYS A 76 9.96 7.66 27.60
CA LYS A 76 10.49 6.44 28.21
C LYS A 76 11.93 6.53 28.72
N GLY A 77 12.66 7.61 28.45
CA GLY A 77 14.06 7.76 28.84
C GLY A 77 14.97 6.77 28.09
N THR A 78 16.14 7.22 27.66
CA THR A 78 17.23 6.31 27.31
C THR A 78 17.79 5.76 28.62
N GLU A 79 17.37 4.56 29.01
CA GLU A 79 18.24 3.68 29.79
C GLU A 79 19.43 3.21 28.93
#